data_AF-A0A816PUU7-F1
#
_entry.id   AF-A0A816PUU7-F1
#
_cell.length_a   1.000
_cell.length_b   1.000
_cell.length_c   1.000
_cell.angle_alpha   90.00
_cell.angle_beta   90.00
_cell.angle_gamma   90.00
#
_symmetry.space_group_name_H-M   'P 1'
#
loop_
_entity.id
_entity.type
_entity.pdbx_description
1 polymer ?
#
loop_
_entity_poly.entity_id
_entity_poly.type
_entity_poly.pdbx_seq_one_letter_code
_entity_poly.pdbx_strand_id
1 'polypeptide(L)'
;MYMTSSFDFCMRYLTKNSITGCSSHRSGNRGRLIDVTSLHNLTSFNSSYPIIVLIPPRKDILDFAIFHSPMIVGILIDGENTNRTTDGHFTEVSTCPEDFIGASISSNCSIRKNTYGIDFRGTFIDKPIFLLTNQTMVDEFRKLSRLYNHKQAFKGRYINAHMKSYAYGSKNAQVCNRRSKSNYFGEAYFKHYSIKCRSPMINIVWSIFNTISIKKTRPAKSVIVLYTKFDFYSVFQPTHAGAQSTAFSVVTLLGLAWLLGRIDLSRLLVTNDNNKDLVLLFMNGQNWNYYGTYELSQMILEKRFPYRIQKSTNQNNLHPIEPEHVDIIVNIDQLGIIQNNTFILYDNIHPFLEKY
;
A
#
# COMPACT_ATOMS: atom_id res chain seq x y z
N MET A 1 -16.21 28.55 -17.76
CA MET A 1 -16.92 27.27 -17.58
C MET A 1 -15.92 26.28 -17.01
N TYR A 2 -16.29 25.53 -15.97
CA TYR A 2 -15.42 24.53 -15.35
C TYR A 2 -16.09 23.17 -15.47
N MET A 3 -15.30 22.13 -15.78
CA MET A 3 -15.74 20.73 -15.70
C MET A 3 -15.03 20.09 -14.51
N THR A 4 -15.79 19.44 -13.63
CA THR A 4 -15.26 18.69 -12.48
C THR A 4 -15.32 17.20 -12.79
N SER A 5 -14.27 16.47 -12.41
CA SER A 5 -14.12 15.03 -12.67
C SER A 5 -14.07 14.27 -11.34
N SER A 6 -14.56 13.03 -11.33
CA SER A 6 -14.12 12.03 -10.36
C SER A 6 -12.71 11.56 -10.72
N PHE A 7 -11.85 11.39 -9.72
CA PHE A 7 -10.49 10.92 -9.89
C PHE A 7 -9.95 10.39 -8.58
N ASP A 8 -9.03 9.44 -8.66
CA ASP A 8 -8.15 9.09 -7.55
C ASP A 8 -6.87 9.91 -7.68
N PHE A 9 -6.22 10.22 -6.56
CA PHE A 9 -5.04 11.08 -6.57
C PHE A 9 -3.91 10.50 -5.74
N CYS A 10 -2.69 10.68 -6.25
CA CYS A 10 -1.47 10.35 -5.55
C CYS A 10 -1.36 11.21 -4.27
N MET A 11 -1.26 10.55 -3.13
CA MET A 11 -1.16 11.20 -1.82
C MET A 11 0.29 11.39 -1.37
N ARG A 12 0.52 12.38 -0.49
CA ARG A 12 1.80 12.53 0.22
C ARG A 12 1.83 11.64 1.44
N TYR A 13 2.93 10.92 1.59
CA TYR A 13 3.28 10.17 2.79
C TYR A 13 4.43 10.85 3.54
N LEU A 14 4.51 10.59 4.84
CA LEU A 14 5.56 11.10 5.69
C LEU A 14 6.30 9.92 6.31
N THR A 15 7.61 9.88 6.15
CA THR A 15 8.47 8.91 6.83
C THR A 15 9.08 9.55 8.07
N LYS A 16 9.91 8.79 8.81
CA LYS A 16 10.67 9.33 9.96
C LYS A 16 11.51 10.55 9.55
N ASN A 17 12.12 10.51 8.37
CA ASN A 17 13.16 11.46 7.96
C ASN A 17 12.79 12.28 6.71
N SER A 18 11.75 11.92 5.97
CA SER A 18 11.43 12.51 4.67
C SER A 18 9.92 12.63 4.40
N ILE A 19 9.61 13.23 3.26
CA ILE A 19 8.28 13.22 2.63
C ILE A 19 8.37 12.45 1.32
N THR A 20 7.33 11.71 0.97
CA THR A 20 7.24 10.93 -0.28
C THR A 20 5.83 11.02 -0.87
N GLY A 21 5.62 10.47 -2.06
CA GLY A 21 4.38 10.62 -2.82
C GLY A 21 4.21 12.02 -3.42
N CYS A 22 2.97 12.39 -3.71
CA CYS A 22 2.66 13.58 -4.52
C CYS A 22 1.91 14.68 -3.76
N SER A 23 2.00 15.91 -4.28
CA SER A 23 1.19 17.04 -3.82
C SER A 23 1.09 18.10 -4.90
N SER A 24 -0.02 18.84 -4.92
CA SER A 24 -0.06 20.13 -5.62
C SER A 24 0.52 21.25 -4.75
N HIS A 25 0.71 22.43 -5.34
CA HIS A 25 0.80 23.71 -4.62
C HIS A 25 -0.51 24.02 -3.90
N ARG A 26 -0.46 24.92 -2.91
CA ARG A 26 -1.62 25.31 -2.09
C ARG A 26 -2.77 25.91 -2.91
N SER A 27 -2.44 26.70 -3.92
CA SER A 27 -3.37 27.26 -4.90
C SER A 27 -3.77 26.26 -6.00
N GLY A 28 -3.19 25.06 -6.02
CA GLY A 28 -3.23 24.09 -7.10
C GLY A 28 -2.28 24.42 -8.25
N ASN A 29 -2.05 23.43 -9.11
CA ASN A 29 -1.17 23.51 -10.27
C ASN A 29 -2.02 23.76 -11.52
N ARG A 30 -1.61 24.71 -12.35
CA ARG A 30 -2.33 25.08 -13.58
C ARG A 30 -1.40 24.94 -14.77
N GLY A 31 -1.91 24.37 -15.85
CA GLY A 31 -1.15 24.21 -17.08
C GLY A 31 -2.05 23.86 -18.25
N ARG A 32 -1.50 23.99 -19.45
CA ARG A 32 -2.17 23.59 -20.68
C ARG A 32 -2.32 22.07 -20.71
N LEU A 33 -3.53 21.56 -20.98
CA LEU A 33 -3.80 20.12 -21.03
C LEU A 33 -3.35 19.54 -22.37
N ILE A 34 -2.45 18.56 -22.35
CA ILE A 34 -1.87 17.92 -23.55
C ILE A 34 -2.09 16.40 -23.50
N ASP A 35 -2.73 15.85 -24.53
CA ASP A 35 -2.84 14.40 -24.77
C ASP A 35 -1.51 13.86 -25.32
N VAL A 36 -0.89 12.94 -24.58
CA VAL A 36 0.42 12.37 -24.89
C VAL A 36 0.27 10.87 -25.06
N THR A 37 0.51 10.38 -26.27
CA THR A 37 0.35 8.96 -26.60
C THR A 37 1.67 8.18 -26.59
N SER A 38 2.82 8.86 -26.67
CA SER A 38 4.14 8.24 -26.71
C SER A 38 5.22 9.10 -26.07
N LEU A 39 6.32 8.47 -25.63
CA LEU A 39 7.49 9.19 -25.08
C LEU A 39 8.12 10.13 -26.11
N HIS A 40 8.11 9.75 -27.40
CA HIS A 40 8.62 10.60 -28.47
C HIS A 40 7.82 11.91 -28.59
N ASN A 41 6.49 11.83 -28.51
CA ASN A 41 5.63 13.02 -28.51
C ASN A 41 5.99 13.94 -27.32
N LEU A 42 6.14 13.36 -26.12
CA LEU A 42 6.46 14.12 -24.91
C LEU A 42 7.84 14.81 -24.96
N THR A 43 8.85 14.10 -25.45
CA THR A 43 10.24 14.60 -25.54
C THR A 43 10.40 15.66 -26.64
N SER A 44 9.62 15.57 -27.71
CA SER A 44 9.60 16.58 -28.78
C SER A 44 8.95 17.90 -28.38
N PHE A 45 8.19 17.91 -27.27
CA PHE A 45 7.45 19.07 -26.84
C PHE A 45 8.37 20.09 -26.15
N ASN A 46 8.67 21.19 -26.83
CA ASN A 46 9.39 22.32 -26.25
C ASN A 46 8.40 23.45 -25.95
N SER A 47 8.08 23.66 -24.68
CA SER A 47 7.14 24.69 -24.24
C SER A 47 7.74 25.53 -23.13
N SER A 48 7.71 26.86 -23.32
CA SER A 48 8.05 27.84 -22.29
C SER A 48 6.97 27.97 -21.20
N TYR A 49 5.83 27.29 -21.35
CA TYR A 49 4.68 27.37 -20.44
C TYR A 49 4.45 26.04 -19.69
N PRO A 50 3.95 26.10 -18.44
CA PRO A 50 3.53 24.91 -17.68
C PRO A 50 2.47 24.09 -18.40
N ILE A 51 2.67 22.76 -18.42
CA ILE A 51 1.75 21.81 -19.04
C ILE A 51 1.24 20.77 -18.04
N ILE A 52 0.05 20.27 -18.29
CA ILE A 52 -0.53 19.10 -17.62
C ILE A 52 -0.72 18.05 -18.70
N VAL A 53 -0.19 16.85 -18.48
CA VAL A 53 -0.20 15.79 -19.49
C VAL A 53 -1.25 14.74 -19.14
N LEU A 54 -2.00 14.28 -20.14
CA LEU A 54 -2.81 13.07 -20.08
C LEU A 54 -2.02 11.96 -20.77
N ILE A 55 -1.66 10.92 -20.02
CA ILE A 55 -0.78 9.84 -20.47
C ILE A 55 -1.47 8.49 -20.36
N PRO A 56 -1.12 7.50 -21.21
CA PRO A 56 -1.44 6.10 -20.97
C PRO A 56 -0.71 5.59 -19.70
N PRO A 57 -1.13 4.45 -19.13
CA PRO A 57 -0.52 3.88 -17.93
C PRO A 57 0.83 3.19 -18.24
N ARG A 58 1.78 3.98 -18.76
CA ARG A 58 3.11 3.53 -19.21
C ARG A 58 4.22 4.08 -18.33
N LYS A 59 5.11 3.19 -17.87
CA LYS A 59 6.25 3.48 -17.01
C LYS A 59 7.21 4.50 -17.62
N ASP A 60 7.63 4.30 -18.87
CA ASP A 60 8.62 5.15 -19.54
C ASP A 60 8.15 6.61 -19.68
N ILE A 61 6.87 6.80 -20.03
CA ILE A 61 6.27 8.13 -20.14
C ILE A 61 6.10 8.77 -18.75
N LEU A 62 5.64 8.00 -17.77
CA LEU A 62 5.44 8.47 -16.40
C LEU A 62 6.77 8.86 -15.73
N ASP A 63 7.81 8.03 -15.86
CA ASP A 63 9.16 8.31 -15.37
C ASP A 63 9.73 9.58 -15.99
N PHE A 64 9.60 9.74 -17.31
CA PHE A 64 10.03 10.97 -17.98
C PHE A 64 9.25 12.18 -17.44
N ALA A 65 7.94 12.05 -17.28
CA ALA A 65 7.10 13.15 -16.83
C ALA A 65 7.37 13.58 -15.37
N ILE A 66 7.72 12.62 -14.50
CA ILE A 66 8.07 12.88 -13.11
C ILE A 66 9.47 13.49 -13.01
N PHE A 67 10.47 12.83 -13.59
CA PHE A 67 11.88 13.09 -13.26
C PHE A 67 12.64 13.94 -14.28
N HIS A 68 12.19 13.99 -15.54
CA HIS A 68 12.97 14.53 -16.65
C HIS A 68 12.36 15.77 -17.28
N SER A 69 11.16 16.19 -16.87
CA SER A 69 10.45 17.33 -17.45
C SER A 69 9.97 18.34 -16.40
N PRO A 70 10.66 19.49 -16.24
CA PRO A 70 10.27 20.53 -15.30
C PRO A 70 9.03 21.33 -15.76
N MET A 71 8.75 21.35 -17.07
CA MET A 71 7.56 22.05 -17.61
C MET A 71 6.25 21.35 -17.26
N ILE A 72 6.30 20.04 -16.93
CA ILE A 72 5.11 19.28 -16.53
C ILE A 72 4.82 19.58 -15.06
N VAL A 73 3.70 20.25 -14.82
CA VAL A 73 3.26 20.65 -13.47
C VAL A 73 2.11 19.79 -12.95
N GLY A 74 1.66 18.79 -13.70
CA GLY A 74 0.64 17.83 -13.27
C GLY A 74 0.45 16.71 -14.29
N ILE A 75 0.00 15.55 -13.81
CA ILE A 75 -0.11 14.33 -14.62
C ILE A 75 -1.49 13.70 -14.41
N LEU A 76 -2.18 13.42 -15.51
CA LEU A 76 -3.41 12.62 -15.56
C LEU A 76 -3.06 11.27 -16.18
N ILE A 77 -3.36 10.18 -15.49
CA ILE A 77 -3.16 8.82 -15.97
C ILE A 77 -4.51 8.26 -16.40
N ASP A 78 -4.59 7.73 -17.61
CA ASP A 78 -5.73 6.94 -18.06
C ASP A 78 -5.70 5.54 -17.41
N GLY A 79 -6.67 5.26 -16.53
CA GLY A 79 -6.75 4.01 -15.79
C GLY A 79 -7.43 2.85 -16.53
N GLU A 80 -8.20 3.11 -17.59
CA GLU A 80 -9.03 2.11 -18.26
C GLU A 80 -8.49 1.66 -19.62
N ASN A 81 -7.51 2.36 -20.19
CA ASN A 81 -6.84 1.93 -21.42
C ASN A 81 -5.87 0.75 -21.20
N THR A 82 -6.46 -0.38 -20.80
CA THR A 82 -5.87 -1.70 -20.61
C THR A 82 -5.87 -2.53 -21.90
N ASN A 83 -6.23 -1.91 -23.04
CA ASN A 83 -6.15 -2.57 -24.33
C ASN A 83 -4.68 -2.79 -24.75
N ARG A 84 -4.18 -3.96 -24.32
CA ARG A 84 -3.44 -4.92 -25.16
C ARG A 84 -1.94 -4.80 -25.36
N THR A 85 -1.16 -4.22 -24.45
CA THR A 85 0.26 -4.62 -24.35
C THR A 85 0.73 -4.63 -22.90
N THR A 86 1.23 -5.77 -22.45
CA THR A 86 2.02 -5.94 -21.22
C THR A 86 3.28 -5.07 -21.21
N ASP A 87 3.66 -4.54 -22.36
CA ASP A 87 4.91 -3.82 -22.56
C ASP A 87 4.82 -2.40 -22.00
N GLY A 88 5.59 -2.19 -20.93
CA GLY A 88 5.80 -0.86 -20.36
C GLY A 88 4.74 -0.41 -19.36
N HIS A 89 3.92 -1.29 -18.78
CA HIS A 89 3.07 -0.93 -17.64
C HIS A 89 3.93 -0.47 -16.44
N PHE A 90 3.32 0.20 -15.46
CA PHE A 90 4.00 0.55 -14.22
C PHE A 90 3.34 -0.10 -13.01
N THR A 91 4.12 -0.28 -11.95
CA THR A 91 3.64 -0.63 -10.62
C THR A 91 4.09 0.45 -9.65
N GLU A 92 3.29 0.69 -8.63
CA GLU A 92 3.50 1.82 -7.74
C GLU A 92 4.63 1.60 -6.72
N VAL A 93 4.97 0.33 -6.50
CA VAL A 93 5.99 -0.11 -5.56
C VAL A 93 7.37 0.03 -6.21
N SER A 94 8.42 0.14 -5.40
CA SER A 94 9.80 0.15 -5.89
C SER A 94 10.16 -1.11 -6.67
N THR A 95 11.27 -1.02 -7.41
CA THR A 95 11.85 -2.18 -8.09
C THR A 95 12.30 -3.28 -7.13
N CYS A 96 12.53 -2.91 -5.87
CA CYS A 96 12.97 -3.79 -4.79
C CYS A 96 12.14 -3.48 -3.53
N PRO A 97 10.93 -4.06 -3.41
CA PRO A 97 10.01 -3.76 -2.32
C PRO A 97 10.57 -4.08 -0.92
N GLU A 98 11.54 -4.99 -0.84
CA GLU A 98 12.10 -5.53 0.41
C GLU A 98 13.21 -4.65 1.00
N ASP A 99 13.84 -3.76 0.21
CA ASP A 99 14.92 -2.84 0.64
C ASP A 99 14.47 -1.79 1.67
N PHE A 100 13.15 -1.69 1.92
CA PHE A 100 12.59 -0.81 2.94
C PHE A 100 12.79 -1.31 4.37
N ILE A 101 13.17 -2.57 4.55
CA ILE A 101 13.59 -3.11 5.84
C ILE A 101 15.05 -2.71 6.03
N GLY A 102 15.41 -2.15 7.18
CA GLY A 102 16.80 -1.84 7.57
C GLY A 102 17.72 -3.06 7.70
N ALA A 103 17.47 -4.15 6.96
CA ALA A 103 18.43 -5.19 6.67
C ALA A 103 19.54 -4.55 5.82
N SER A 104 20.54 -4.03 6.51
CA SER A 104 21.84 -3.82 5.89
C SER A 104 22.28 -5.15 5.26
N ILE A 105 22.93 -5.08 4.10
CA ILE A 105 23.63 -6.17 3.41
C ILE A 105 22.77 -6.91 2.37
N SER A 106 22.31 -6.21 1.34
CA SER A 106 22.94 -6.38 0.02
C SER A 106 22.38 -5.33 -0.94
N SER A 107 23.26 -4.68 -1.69
CA SER A 107 22.93 -3.86 -2.86
C SER A 107 22.32 -4.68 -4.02
N ASN A 108 21.97 -5.94 -3.77
CA ASN A 108 21.43 -6.89 -4.73
C ASN A 108 20.08 -7.38 -4.22
N CYS A 109 19.03 -6.76 -4.75
CA CYS A 109 17.66 -7.25 -4.79
C CYS A 109 17.63 -8.73 -5.19
N SER A 110 17.69 -9.62 -4.19
CA SER A 110 18.15 -11.01 -4.37
C SER A 110 17.02 -11.99 -4.67
N ILE A 111 15.76 -11.64 -4.33
CA ILE A 111 14.64 -12.60 -4.37
C ILE A 111 13.52 -12.13 -5.32
N ARG A 112 13.14 -10.85 -5.33
CA ARG A 112 12.03 -10.33 -6.16
C ARG A 112 12.33 -8.97 -6.77
N LYS A 113 12.64 -8.94 -8.07
CA LYS A 113 12.72 -7.69 -8.86
C LYS A 113 11.37 -7.35 -9.47
N ASN A 114 10.85 -6.18 -9.13
CA ASN A 114 9.70 -5.56 -9.76
C ASN A 114 10.17 -4.62 -10.88
N THR A 115 10.41 -5.16 -12.07
CA THR A 115 10.98 -4.40 -13.21
C THR A 115 10.14 -3.20 -13.65
N TYR A 116 8.87 -3.14 -13.24
CA TYR A 116 7.92 -2.10 -13.59
C TYR A 116 7.71 -1.04 -12.50
N GLY A 117 8.48 -1.08 -11.41
CA GLY A 117 8.31 -0.18 -10.27
C GLY A 117 8.74 1.28 -10.49
N ILE A 118 7.92 2.24 -10.01
CA ILE A 118 8.19 3.69 -9.99
C ILE A 118 8.69 4.18 -8.61
N ASP A 119 8.44 3.42 -7.55
CA ASP A 119 8.68 3.80 -6.16
C ASP A 119 8.01 5.12 -5.72
N PHE A 120 6.67 5.18 -5.77
CA PHE A 120 5.94 6.31 -5.19
C PHE A 120 6.11 6.45 -3.68
N ARG A 121 6.52 5.37 -2.99
CA ARG A 121 6.68 5.33 -1.53
C ARG A 121 8.00 5.91 -1.06
N GLY A 122 9.07 5.78 -1.83
CA GLY A 122 10.39 6.34 -1.57
C GLY A 122 10.64 7.69 -2.22
N THR A 123 9.88 8.04 -3.26
CA THR A 123 10.12 9.26 -4.05
C THR A 123 9.25 10.44 -3.61
N PHE A 124 9.85 11.63 -3.49
CA PHE A 124 9.11 12.89 -3.39
C PHE A 124 8.78 13.45 -4.77
N ILE A 125 7.49 13.69 -5.04
CA ILE A 125 7.01 14.21 -6.32
C ILE A 125 6.30 15.55 -6.07
N ASP A 126 6.91 16.65 -6.49
CA ASP A 126 6.35 18.01 -6.32
C ASP A 126 5.36 18.41 -7.42
N LYS A 127 4.52 17.46 -7.85
CA LYS A 127 3.44 17.69 -8.80
C LYS A 127 2.30 16.71 -8.52
N PRO A 128 1.02 17.11 -8.69
CA PRO A 128 -0.11 16.23 -8.49
C PRO A 128 -0.21 15.22 -9.63
N ILE A 129 -0.53 13.98 -9.29
CA ILE A 129 -0.79 12.89 -10.23
C ILE A 129 -2.17 12.33 -9.94
N PHE A 130 -3.08 12.37 -10.91
CA PHE A 130 -4.43 11.83 -10.78
C PHE A 130 -4.64 10.65 -11.72
N LEU A 131 -5.34 9.63 -11.24
CA LEU A 131 -5.78 8.49 -12.00
C LEU A 131 -7.24 8.68 -12.39
N LEU A 132 -7.50 8.63 -13.69
CA LEU A 132 -8.83 8.77 -14.27
C LEU A 132 -9.41 7.39 -14.53
N THR A 133 -10.47 7.03 -13.81
CA THR A 133 -11.14 5.73 -13.87
C THR A 133 -12.40 5.72 -14.72
N ASN A 134 -12.75 6.85 -15.34
CA ASN A 134 -13.96 6.97 -16.14
C ASN A 134 -13.58 7.27 -17.60
N GLN A 135 -13.69 6.28 -18.47
CA GLN A 135 -13.30 6.40 -19.87
C GLN A 135 -14.00 7.56 -20.59
N THR A 136 -15.28 7.81 -20.32
CA THR A 136 -16.01 8.92 -20.94
C THR A 136 -15.35 10.27 -20.66
N MET A 137 -14.84 10.48 -19.44
CA MET A 137 -14.12 11.71 -19.09
C MET A 137 -12.74 11.78 -19.74
N VAL A 138 -12.04 10.65 -19.81
CA VAL A 138 -10.75 10.56 -20.52
C VAL A 138 -10.92 10.92 -21.99
N ASP A 139 -11.94 10.37 -22.66
CA ASP A 139 -12.21 10.60 -24.07
C ASP A 139 -12.58 12.06 -24.34
N GLU A 140 -13.35 12.69 -23.45
CA GLU A 140 -13.66 14.12 -23.55
C GLU A 140 -12.40 14.98 -23.34
N PHE A 141 -11.53 14.65 -22.39
CA PHE A 141 -10.24 15.34 -22.23
C PHE A 141 -9.35 15.20 -23.46
N ARG A 142 -9.26 14.01 -24.06
CA ARG A 142 -8.52 13.79 -25.31
C ARG A 142 -9.08 14.61 -26.45
N LYS A 143 -10.40 14.58 -26.62
CA LYS A 143 -11.11 15.35 -27.65
C LYS A 143 -10.86 16.84 -27.48
N LEU A 144 -11.03 17.38 -26.28
CA LEU A 144 -10.78 18.80 -25.99
C LEU A 144 -9.30 19.16 -26.21
N SER A 145 -8.36 18.34 -25.74
CA SER A 145 -6.94 18.58 -25.96
C SER A 145 -6.62 18.65 -27.46
N ARG A 146 -7.10 17.69 -28.25
CA ARG A 146 -6.88 17.67 -29.71
C ARG A 146 -7.52 18.88 -30.40
N LEU A 147 -8.75 19.22 -30.06
CA LEU A 147 -9.47 20.35 -30.66
C LEU A 147 -8.76 21.69 -30.45
N TYR A 148 -8.27 21.94 -29.23
CA TYR A 148 -7.66 23.23 -28.87
C TYR A 148 -6.14 23.28 -29.07
N ASN A 149 -5.47 22.14 -29.29
CA ASN A 149 -4.01 22.10 -29.41
C ASN A 149 -3.45 21.73 -30.79
N HIS A 150 -4.18 21.01 -31.66
CA HIS A 150 -3.64 20.55 -32.96
C HIS A 150 -4.00 21.41 -34.17
N LYS A 151 -5.09 22.19 -34.11
CA LYS A 151 -5.40 23.20 -35.13
C LYS A 151 -4.95 24.55 -34.59
N GLN A 152 -4.25 25.35 -35.41
CA GLN A 152 -3.85 26.75 -35.12
C GLN A 152 -4.71 27.32 -34.00
N ALA A 153 -4.16 27.27 -32.78
CA ALA A 153 -4.91 27.35 -31.52
C ALA A 153 -6.07 28.31 -31.70
N PHE A 154 -7.32 27.85 -31.61
CA PHE A 154 -8.54 28.57 -31.97
C PHE A 154 -8.42 30.05 -31.54
N LYS A 155 -7.90 30.94 -32.41
CA LYS A 155 -7.49 32.31 -32.07
C LYS A 155 -6.73 32.47 -30.72
N GLY A 156 -5.68 31.69 -30.46
CA GLY A 156 -4.87 31.75 -29.24
C GLY A 156 -5.54 31.19 -27.96
N ARG A 157 -6.64 30.45 -28.11
CA ARG A 157 -7.33 29.82 -26.98
C ARG A 157 -6.82 28.40 -26.74
N TYR A 158 -6.47 28.12 -25.50
CA TYR A 158 -5.99 26.81 -25.05
C TYR A 158 -6.91 26.25 -23.97
N ILE A 159 -6.97 24.93 -23.88
CA ILE A 159 -7.56 24.27 -22.71
C ILE A 159 -6.52 24.21 -21.58
N ASN A 160 -6.90 24.74 -20.42
CA ASN A 160 -6.11 24.66 -19.20
C ASN A 160 -6.78 23.70 -18.22
N ALA A 161 -5.97 22.88 -17.56
CA ALA A 161 -6.39 22.11 -16.40
C ALA A 161 -5.89 22.79 -15.12
N HIS A 162 -6.65 22.64 -14.04
CA HIS A 162 -6.27 23.09 -12.70
C HIS A 162 -6.40 21.91 -11.74
N MET A 163 -5.26 21.38 -11.27
CA MET A 163 -5.19 20.22 -10.40
C MET A 163 -4.89 20.67 -8.96
N LYS A 164 -5.70 20.24 -8.00
CA LYS A 164 -5.54 20.61 -6.58
C LYS A 164 -5.64 19.40 -5.68
N SER A 165 -4.51 19.04 -5.07
CA SER A 165 -4.35 17.97 -4.07
C SER A 165 -3.24 18.36 -3.08
N TYR A 166 -3.38 19.53 -2.46
CA TYR A 166 -2.38 20.04 -1.54
C TYR A 166 -2.33 19.22 -0.27
N ALA A 167 -1.19 18.60 0.01
CA ALA A 167 -0.96 17.89 1.26
C ALA A 167 -0.43 18.84 2.35
N TYR A 168 -1.15 18.94 3.47
CA TYR A 168 -0.75 19.77 4.62
C TYR A 168 0.45 19.20 5.41
N GLY A 169 0.67 17.88 5.35
CA GLY A 169 1.84 17.25 5.94
C GLY A 169 3.13 17.74 5.28
N SER A 170 4.12 18.14 6.09
CA SER A 170 5.39 18.70 5.62
C SER A 170 6.58 18.22 6.45
N LYS A 171 7.77 18.24 5.83
CA LYS A 171 9.08 17.82 6.37
C LYS A 171 9.21 16.33 6.68
N ASN A 172 8.55 15.84 7.72
CA ASN A 172 8.59 14.43 8.14
C ASN A 172 7.47 14.13 9.16
N ALA A 173 7.29 12.84 9.47
CA ALA A 173 6.25 12.37 10.38
C ALA A 173 6.40 12.95 11.79
N GLN A 174 7.62 13.09 12.31
CA GLN A 174 7.88 13.64 13.64
C GLN A 174 7.44 15.11 13.75
N VAL A 175 7.84 15.94 12.79
CA VAL A 175 7.46 17.36 12.74
C VAL A 175 5.96 17.51 12.57
N CYS A 176 5.35 16.69 11.71
CA CYS A 176 3.91 16.75 11.52
C CYS A 176 3.15 16.36 12.80
N ASN A 177 3.48 15.21 13.40
CA ASN A 177 2.85 14.76 14.65
C ASN A 177 3.03 15.77 15.79
N ARG A 178 4.22 16.41 15.90
CA ARG A 178 4.46 17.49 16.87
C ARG A 178 3.52 18.67 16.64
N ARG A 179 3.33 19.10 15.37
CA ARG A 179 2.41 20.20 15.02
C ARG A 179 0.94 19.83 15.23
N SER A 180 0.57 18.58 14.96
CA SER A 180 -0.77 18.07 15.23
C SER A 180 -1.08 18.09 16.73
N LYS A 181 -0.13 17.70 17.58
CA LYS A 181 -0.27 17.71 19.06
C LYS A 181 -0.21 19.11 19.67
N SER A 182 0.56 20.04 19.09
CA SER A 182 0.73 21.40 19.62
C SER A 182 -0.51 22.30 19.45
N ASN A 183 -1.51 21.89 18.66
CA ASN A 183 -2.76 22.63 18.46
C ASN A 183 -3.80 22.36 19.57
N TYR A 184 -3.37 22.36 20.83
CA TYR A 184 -4.22 22.09 22.01
C TYR A 184 -5.41 23.06 22.16
N PHE A 185 -5.32 24.29 21.64
CA PHE A 185 -6.43 25.27 21.69
C PHE A 185 -7.43 25.14 20.53
N GLY A 186 -7.18 24.29 19.53
CA GLY A 186 -8.00 24.21 18.31
C GLY A 186 -8.88 22.96 18.19
N GLU A 187 -8.76 21.98 19.08
CA GLU A 187 -9.50 20.71 18.97
C GLU A 187 -11.01 20.84 19.17
N ALA A 188 -11.47 21.85 19.92
CA ALA A 188 -12.89 22.10 20.13
C ALA A 188 -13.56 22.91 18.99
N TYR A 189 -12.83 23.82 18.33
CA TYR A 189 -13.40 24.76 17.34
C TYR A 189 -13.04 24.46 15.87
N PHE A 190 -11.95 23.76 15.58
CA PHE A 190 -11.49 23.49 14.21
C PHE A 190 -11.33 22.00 13.90
N LYS A 191 -12.36 21.20 14.22
CA LYS A 191 -12.43 19.77 13.85
C LYS A 191 -12.19 19.50 12.35
N HIS A 192 -12.40 20.49 11.48
CA HIS A 192 -12.26 20.36 10.02
C HIS A 192 -10.93 20.86 9.43
N TYR A 193 -10.10 21.61 10.17
CA TYR A 193 -8.90 22.27 9.61
C TYR A 193 -7.58 21.96 10.33
N SER A 194 -7.60 21.14 11.39
CA SER A 194 -6.35 20.69 12.00
C SER A 194 -5.60 19.78 11.04
N ILE A 195 -4.33 20.09 10.79
CA ILE A 195 -3.38 19.23 10.07
C ILE A 195 -3.27 17.93 10.85
N LYS A 196 -4.10 16.94 10.54
CA LYS A 196 -4.07 15.63 11.16
C LYS A 196 -3.15 14.74 10.35
N CYS A 197 -1.92 14.61 10.82
CA CYS A 197 -1.12 13.47 10.42
C CYS A 197 -1.72 12.23 11.08
N ARG A 198 -2.28 11.35 10.26
CA ARG A 198 -2.88 10.10 10.69
C ARG A 198 -1.88 8.99 10.45
N SER A 199 -1.52 8.27 11.51
CA SER A 199 -0.83 6.99 11.36
C SER A 199 -1.77 5.99 10.69
N PRO A 200 -1.28 5.11 9.80
CA PRO A 200 -2.07 3.96 9.36
C PRO A 200 -2.59 3.21 10.60
N MET A 201 -3.85 2.78 10.57
CA MET A 201 -4.40 1.92 11.62
C MET A 201 -3.81 0.53 11.45
N ILE A 202 -3.16 0.02 12.50
CA ILE A 202 -2.66 -1.35 12.53
C ILE A 202 -3.62 -2.18 13.37
N ASN A 203 -4.15 -3.23 12.75
CA ASN A 203 -4.98 -4.23 13.41
C ASN A 203 -4.39 -5.60 13.10
N ILE A 204 -4.32 -6.46 14.11
CA ILE A 204 -3.96 -7.88 13.96
C ILE A 204 -5.19 -8.66 14.34
N VAL A 205 -5.78 -9.36 13.38
CA VAL A 205 -6.90 -10.27 13.63
C VAL A 205 -6.32 -11.67 13.75
N TRP A 206 -6.69 -12.39 14.80
CA TRP A 206 -6.12 -13.70 15.09
C TRP A 206 -7.21 -14.68 15.53
N SER A 207 -6.92 -15.97 15.33
CA SER A 207 -7.73 -17.09 15.83
C SER A 207 -6.81 -18.22 16.28
N ILE A 208 -7.21 -18.94 17.33
CA ILE A 208 -6.51 -20.12 17.85
C ILE A 208 -7.53 -21.24 18.09
N PHE A 209 -7.20 -22.46 17.67
CA PHE A 209 -8.11 -23.60 17.81
C PHE A 209 -8.10 -24.20 19.23
N ASN A 210 -6.93 -24.23 19.87
CA ASN A 210 -6.78 -24.76 21.21
C ASN A 210 -6.44 -23.62 22.20
N THR A 211 -7.23 -23.52 23.27
CA THR A 211 -7.06 -22.47 24.28
C THR A 211 -6.41 -23.05 25.52
N ILE A 212 -5.12 -22.76 25.72
CA ILE A 212 -4.40 -23.16 26.94
C ILE A 212 -4.62 -22.09 28.01
N SER A 213 -5.10 -22.50 29.17
CA SER A 213 -5.24 -21.62 30.35
C SER A 213 -3.88 -21.18 30.85
N ILE A 214 -3.78 -19.94 31.36
CA ILE A 214 -2.56 -19.38 31.97
C ILE A 214 -1.98 -20.22 33.11
N LYS A 215 -2.81 -21.08 33.72
CA LYS A 215 -2.40 -21.98 34.82
C LYS A 215 -1.64 -23.21 34.32
N LYS A 216 -1.72 -23.54 33.03
CA LYS A 216 -1.03 -24.66 32.40
C LYS A 216 0.22 -24.16 31.68
N THR A 217 1.29 -24.93 31.73
CA THR A 217 2.48 -24.65 30.92
C THR A 217 2.22 -25.04 29.47
N ARG A 218 2.74 -24.24 28.54
CA ARG A 218 2.74 -24.54 27.11
C ARG A 218 4.07 -25.20 26.75
N PRO A 219 4.11 -26.33 26.04
CA PRO A 219 5.37 -26.97 25.63
C PRO A 219 6.14 -26.13 24.61
N ALA A 220 7.46 -26.28 24.55
CA ALA A 220 8.28 -25.71 23.49
C ALA A 220 7.90 -26.32 22.12
N LYS A 221 8.04 -25.53 21.05
CA LYS A 221 7.72 -25.93 19.67
C LYS A 221 6.32 -26.53 19.50
N SER A 222 5.34 -26.02 20.25
CA SER A 222 3.97 -26.51 20.25
C SER A 222 3.02 -25.69 19.37
N VAL A 223 3.50 -24.67 18.64
CA VAL A 223 2.65 -23.73 17.88
C VAL A 223 3.09 -23.63 16.43
N ILE A 224 2.14 -23.77 15.52
CA ILE A 224 2.26 -23.43 14.11
C ILE A 224 1.51 -22.13 13.86
N VAL A 225 2.19 -21.16 13.26
CA VAL A 225 1.60 -19.86 12.90
C VAL A 225 1.39 -19.81 11.39
N LEU A 226 0.14 -19.65 10.97
CA LEU A 226 -0.22 -19.38 9.58
C LEU A 226 -0.68 -17.93 9.49
N TYR A 227 -0.08 -17.15 8.61
CA TYR A 227 -0.45 -15.76 8.47
C TYR A 227 -0.57 -15.32 7.02
N THR A 228 -1.37 -14.27 6.82
CA THR A 228 -1.43 -13.50 5.57
C THR A 228 -1.48 -12.01 5.89
N LYS A 229 -0.96 -11.19 4.97
CA LYS A 229 -1.30 -9.77 4.96
C LYS A 229 -2.76 -9.60 4.53
N PHE A 230 -3.48 -8.65 5.12
CA PHE A 230 -4.82 -8.25 4.66
C PHE A 230 -4.89 -6.78 4.23
N ASP A 231 -3.78 -6.04 4.35
CA ASP A 231 -3.66 -4.72 3.77
C ASP A 231 -3.13 -4.76 2.33
N PHE A 232 -3.43 -3.72 1.58
CA PHE A 232 -2.86 -3.44 0.27
C PHE A 232 -2.36 -2.00 0.23
N TYR A 233 -1.43 -1.72 -0.67
CA TYR A 233 -0.94 -0.37 -0.92
C TYR A 233 -1.41 0.10 -2.28
N SER A 234 -2.01 1.29 -2.32
CA SER A 234 -2.07 2.11 -3.51
C SER A 234 -1.87 3.57 -3.14
N VAL A 235 -1.13 4.30 -3.98
CA VAL A 235 -0.92 5.74 -3.99
C VAL A 235 -2.20 6.46 -4.42
N PHE A 236 -3.07 5.80 -5.19
CA PHE A 236 -4.36 6.29 -5.69
C PHE A 236 -5.52 5.73 -4.84
N GLN A 237 -5.75 6.32 -3.65
CA GLN A 237 -6.85 5.92 -2.76
C GLN A 237 -8.17 6.62 -3.10
N PRO A 238 -9.35 5.98 -2.92
CA PRO A 238 -9.60 4.73 -2.18
C PRO A 238 -10.13 3.52 -3.00
N THR A 239 -10.15 3.56 -4.32
CA THR A 239 -10.95 2.63 -5.15
C THR A 239 -10.23 1.40 -5.70
N HIS A 240 -8.91 1.29 -5.57
CA HIS A 240 -8.14 0.26 -6.26
C HIS A 240 -7.87 -0.95 -5.36
N ALA A 241 -8.62 -2.03 -5.60
CA ALA A 241 -8.56 -3.26 -4.82
C ALA A 241 -7.25 -4.03 -5.05
N GLY A 242 -6.51 -4.32 -3.98
CA GLY A 242 -5.39 -5.26 -3.94
C GLY A 242 -5.81 -6.72 -4.16
N ALA A 243 -6.66 -6.98 -5.16
CA ALA A 243 -7.26 -8.28 -5.43
C ALA A 243 -6.19 -9.37 -5.60
N GLN A 244 -5.15 -9.09 -6.38
CA GLN A 244 -4.06 -10.04 -6.61
C GLN A 244 -3.04 -10.09 -5.46
N SER A 245 -2.74 -8.95 -4.83
CA SER A 245 -1.70 -8.88 -3.81
C SER A 245 -2.14 -9.46 -2.46
N THR A 246 -3.42 -9.39 -2.15
CA THR A 246 -3.89 -9.55 -0.76
C THR A 246 -5.17 -10.38 -0.69
N ALA A 247 -6.14 -10.18 -1.58
CA ALA A 247 -7.46 -10.81 -1.43
C ALA A 247 -7.40 -12.34 -1.55
N PHE A 248 -6.63 -12.89 -2.50
CA PHE A 248 -6.49 -14.35 -2.64
C PHE A 248 -5.91 -15.01 -1.38
N SER A 249 -4.85 -14.46 -0.81
CA SER A 249 -4.23 -15.00 0.41
C SER A 249 -5.17 -14.96 1.62
N VAL A 250 -5.94 -13.87 1.75
CA VAL A 250 -6.98 -13.74 2.79
C VAL A 250 -8.06 -14.80 2.59
N VAL A 251 -8.58 -14.96 1.36
CA VAL A 251 -9.59 -15.97 1.04
C VAL A 251 -9.06 -17.38 1.28
N THR A 252 -7.81 -17.68 0.92
CA THR A 252 -7.18 -18.98 1.18
C THR A 252 -7.09 -19.27 2.68
N LEU A 253 -6.59 -18.33 3.48
CA LEU A 253 -6.47 -18.53 4.92
C LEU A 253 -7.84 -18.64 5.60
N LEU A 254 -8.85 -17.89 5.14
CA LEU A 254 -10.24 -18.04 5.59
C LEU A 254 -10.85 -19.38 5.18
N GLY A 255 -10.59 -19.84 3.97
CA GLY A 255 -11.03 -21.17 3.50
C GLY A 255 -10.41 -22.29 4.31
N LEU A 256 -9.13 -22.16 4.67
CA LEU A 256 -8.45 -23.07 5.59
C LEU A 256 -9.06 -23.00 7.00
N ALA A 257 -9.29 -21.80 7.53
CA ALA A 257 -9.95 -21.60 8.83
C ALA A 257 -11.32 -22.29 8.85
N TRP A 258 -12.10 -22.15 7.78
CA TRP A 258 -13.41 -22.76 7.63
C TRP A 258 -13.34 -24.29 7.57
N LEU A 259 -12.38 -24.85 6.83
CA LEU A 259 -12.17 -26.29 6.74
C LEU A 259 -11.78 -26.89 8.09
N LEU A 260 -10.80 -26.28 8.77
CA LEU A 260 -10.31 -26.72 10.08
C LEU A 260 -11.34 -26.49 11.20
N GLY A 261 -12.22 -25.50 11.04
CA GLY A 261 -13.33 -25.22 11.95
C GLY A 261 -14.48 -26.22 11.86
N ARG A 262 -14.47 -27.16 10.91
CA ARG A 262 -15.45 -28.26 10.92
C ARG A 262 -15.30 -29.09 12.19
N ILE A 263 -16.44 -29.48 12.76
CA ILE A 263 -16.54 -30.12 14.09
C ILE A 263 -15.55 -31.29 14.24
N ASP A 264 -15.50 -32.20 13.28
CA ASP A 264 -14.65 -33.39 13.38
C ASP A 264 -13.15 -33.06 13.39
N LEU A 265 -12.71 -32.13 12.53
CA LEU A 265 -11.31 -31.73 12.45
C LEU A 265 -10.89 -30.88 13.66
N SER A 266 -11.74 -29.93 14.06
CA SER A 266 -11.50 -29.11 15.25
C SER A 266 -11.35 -29.96 16.51
N ARG A 267 -12.17 -31.02 16.65
CA ARG A 267 -12.08 -31.95 17.77
C ARG A 267 -10.76 -32.71 17.74
N LEU A 268 -10.38 -33.28 16.60
CA LEU A 268 -9.09 -33.99 16.46
C LEU A 268 -7.89 -33.08 16.81
N LEU A 269 -7.93 -31.82 16.39
CA LEU A 269 -6.88 -30.84 16.68
C LEU A 269 -6.78 -30.51 18.19
N VAL A 270 -7.91 -30.48 18.90
CA VAL A 270 -7.96 -30.10 20.32
C VAL A 270 -7.78 -31.30 21.26
N THR A 271 -8.24 -32.49 20.90
CA THR A 271 -8.28 -33.64 21.83
C THR A 271 -6.98 -34.45 21.88
N ASN A 272 -6.10 -34.32 20.90
CA ASN A 272 -4.84 -35.04 20.88
C ASN A 272 -3.73 -34.15 21.46
N ASP A 273 -3.25 -34.48 22.66
CA ASP A 273 -2.21 -33.72 23.36
C ASP A 273 -0.87 -33.67 22.59
N ASN A 274 -0.67 -34.54 21.60
CA ASN A 274 0.52 -34.54 20.73
C ASN A 274 0.40 -33.57 19.54
N ASN A 275 -0.77 -32.97 19.30
CA ASN A 275 -0.95 -32.04 18.18
C ASN A 275 -0.39 -30.66 18.54
N LYS A 276 0.20 -30.00 17.53
CA LYS A 276 0.60 -28.60 17.63
C LYS A 276 -0.62 -27.70 17.53
N ASP A 277 -0.65 -26.66 18.34
CA ASP A 277 -1.64 -25.60 18.27
C ASP A 277 -1.48 -24.83 16.97
N LEU A 278 -2.60 -24.49 16.34
CA LEU A 278 -2.61 -23.69 15.13
C LEU A 278 -3.12 -22.28 15.42
N VAL A 279 -2.33 -21.29 15.01
CA VAL A 279 -2.68 -19.87 15.09
C VAL A 279 -2.83 -19.32 13.69
N LEU A 280 -4.00 -18.74 13.41
CA LEU A 280 -4.29 -18.06 12.15
C LEU A 280 -4.21 -16.56 12.35
N LEU A 281 -3.48 -15.84 11.50
CA LEU A 281 -3.26 -14.40 11.62
C LEU A 281 -3.57 -13.67 10.31
N PHE A 282 -4.33 -12.59 10.43
CA PHE A 282 -4.49 -11.59 9.38
C PHE A 282 -3.83 -10.30 9.86
N MET A 283 -2.76 -9.91 9.19
CA MET A 283 -1.95 -8.76 9.57
C MET A 283 -2.23 -7.54 8.70
N ASN A 284 -2.51 -6.40 9.34
CA ASN A 284 -2.49 -5.08 8.71
C ASN A 284 -1.11 -4.45 8.89
N GLY A 285 -0.73 -3.53 8.03
CA GLY A 285 0.54 -2.82 8.14
C GLY A 285 1.71 -3.53 7.46
N GLN A 286 1.47 -4.60 6.71
CA GLN A 286 2.56 -5.33 6.03
C GLN A 286 3.16 -4.51 4.90
N ASN A 287 2.32 -3.80 4.14
CA ASN A 287 2.80 -2.86 3.14
C ASN A 287 3.31 -1.54 3.74
N TRP A 288 3.33 -1.40 5.07
CA TRP A 288 3.83 -0.21 5.77
C TRP A 288 5.11 -0.54 6.55
N ASN A 289 6.07 -1.13 5.84
CA ASN A 289 7.36 -1.60 6.39
C ASN A 289 7.19 -2.70 7.42
N TYR A 290 6.33 -3.68 7.12
CA TYR A 290 6.12 -4.86 7.96
C TYR A 290 5.71 -4.51 9.40
N TYR A 291 5.05 -3.36 9.59
CA TYR A 291 4.68 -2.88 10.92
C TYR A 291 3.77 -3.87 11.65
N GLY A 292 2.89 -4.58 10.91
CA GLY A 292 2.06 -5.63 11.50
C GLY A 292 2.88 -6.78 12.10
N THR A 293 3.94 -7.20 11.41
CA THR A 293 4.84 -8.25 11.91
C THR A 293 5.65 -7.73 13.08
N TYR A 294 6.16 -6.49 12.98
CA TYR A 294 6.87 -5.85 14.07
C TYR A 294 6.02 -5.78 15.34
N GLU A 295 4.78 -5.31 15.24
CA GLU A 295 3.85 -5.22 16.38
C GLU A 295 3.57 -6.62 16.96
N LEU A 296 3.31 -7.62 16.12
CA LEU A 296 3.13 -9.00 16.57
C LEU A 296 4.36 -9.52 17.33
N SER A 297 5.55 -9.32 16.78
CA SER A 297 6.81 -9.72 17.40
C SER A 297 6.98 -9.05 18.76
N GLN A 298 6.70 -7.75 18.88
CA GLN A 298 6.73 -7.06 20.18
C GLN A 298 5.71 -7.65 21.15
N MET A 299 4.49 -7.93 20.69
CA MET A 299 3.47 -8.55 21.55
C MET A 299 3.87 -9.95 22.05
N ILE A 300 4.55 -10.76 21.23
CA ILE A 300 5.07 -12.07 21.63
C ILE A 300 6.22 -11.92 22.64
N LEU A 301 7.18 -11.04 22.36
CA LEU A 301 8.33 -10.79 23.25
C LEU A 301 7.92 -10.23 24.62
N GLU A 302 6.90 -9.37 24.63
CA GLU A 302 6.33 -8.80 25.85
C GLU A 302 5.31 -9.72 26.54
N LYS A 303 5.14 -10.96 26.06
CA LYS A 303 4.19 -11.96 26.58
C LYS A 303 2.74 -11.45 26.63
N ARG A 304 2.36 -10.62 25.65
CA ARG A 304 1.02 -10.03 25.49
C ARG A 304 0.16 -10.71 24.44
N PHE A 305 0.75 -11.52 23.56
CA PHE A 305 0.01 -12.26 22.53
C PHE A 305 -0.36 -13.67 23.02
N PRO A 306 -1.60 -14.17 22.80
CA PRO A 306 -2.76 -13.45 22.27
C PRO A 306 -3.30 -12.38 23.26
N TYR A 307 -3.73 -11.23 22.74
CA TYR A 307 -4.17 -10.10 23.57
C TYR A 307 -5.41 -10.44 24.40
N ARG A 308 -5.41 -10.05 25.67
CA ARG A 308 -6.51 -10.28 26.62
C ARG A 308 -7.79 -9.60 26.14
N ILE A 309 -8.84 -10.38 25.87
CA ILE A 309 -10.19 -9.81 25.72
C ILE A 309 -10.66 -9.40 27.13
N GLN A 310 -10.36 -8.17 27.53
CA GLN A 310 -10.97 -7.53 28.70
C GLN A 310 -12.44 -7.26 28.38
N LYS A 311 -13.31 -8.26 28.57
CA LYS A 311 -14.76 -8.11 28.76
C LYS A 311 -15.44 -9.46 28.96
N SER A 312 -15.12 -10.14 30.05
CA SER A 312 -16.06 -11.06 30.71
C SER A 312 -15.49 -11.44 32.06
N THR A 313 -16.24 -11.12 33.10
CA THR A 313 -15.89 -11.19 34.52
C THR A 313 -15.62 -12.60 35.06
N ASN A 314 -15.45 -13.62 34.21
CA ASN A 314 -15.20 -15.01 34.64
C ASN A 314 -14.44 -15.90 33.62
N GLN A 315 -13.68 -15.35 32.66
CA GLN A 315 -13.03 -16.18 31.63
C GLN A 315 -11.50 -16.24 31.74
N ASN A 316 -11.02 -17.47 31.91
CA ASN A 316 -9.65 -17.96 31.87
C ASN A 316 -8.71 -17.11 30.99
N ASN A 317 -7.73 -16.46 31.62
CA ASN A 317 -6.59 -15.88 30.92
C ASN A 317 -5.95 -16.95 30.03
N LEU A 318 -5.75 -16.66 28.74
CA LEU A 318 -4.99 -17.51 27.84
C LEU A 318 -3.50 -17.45 28.21
N HIS A 319 -2.82 -18.59 28.12
CA HIS A 319 -1.36 -18.62 28.24
C HIS A 319 -0.75 -17.84 27.06
N PRO A 320 0.18 -16.91 27.32
CA PRO A 320 0.83 -16.17 26.25
C PRO A 320 1.66 -17.11 25.36
N ILE A 321 1.70 -16.82 24.07
CA ILE A 321 2.61 -17.46 23.14
C ILE A 321 3.92 -16.67 23.21
N GLU A 322 5.01 -17.42 23.33
CA GLU A 322 6.38 -16.91 23.51
C GLU A 322 7.21 -17.47 22.35
N PRO A 323 8.39 -16.90 22.04
CA PRO A 323 9.19 -17.35 20.90
C PRO A 323 9.48 -18.86 20.91
N GLU A 324 9.81 -19.42 22.09
CA GLU A 324 10.12 -20.84 22.30
C GLU A 324 8.95 -21.79 22.00
N HIS A 325 7.71 -21.29 22.03
CA HIS A 325 6.54 -22.08 21.71
C HIS A 325 6.32 -22.23 20.19
N VAL A 326 6.90 -21.35 19.38
CA VAL A 326 6.70 -21.33 17.93
C VAL A 326 7.63 -22.34 17.26
N ASP A 327 7.06 -23.25 16.49
CA ASP A 327 7.80 -24.25 15.73
C ASP A 327 7.97 -23.85 14.26
N ILE A 328 6.85 -23.51 13.61
CA ILE A 328 6.83 -23.15 12.18
C ILE A 328 5.98 -21.91 12.00
N ILE A 329 6.46 -21.01 11.13
CA ILE A 329 5.73 -19.85 10.64
C ILE A 329 5.57 -19.99 9.12
N VAL A 330 4.33 -19.94 8.64
CA VAL A 330 4.02 -19.98 7.21
C VAL A 330 3.33 -18.68 6.81
N ASN A 331 3.94 -17.98 5.87
CA ASN A 331 3.34 -16.81 5.20
C ASN A 331 2.63 -17.26 3.92
N ILE A 332 1.35 -16.89 3.80
CA ILE A 332 0.56 -17.09 2.58
C ILE A 332 0.50 -15.76 1.85
N ASP A 333 1.15 -15.66 0.68
CA ASP A 333 1.18 -14.43 -0.11
C ASP A 333 1.04 -14.69 -1.63
N GLN A 334 0.35 -13.79 -2.33
CA GLN A 334 0.23 -13.75 -3.80
C GLN A 334 -0.20 -15.05 -4.50
N LEU A 335 -1.13 -15.81 -3.92
CA LEU A 335 -1.61 -17.07 -4.51
C LEU A 335 -2.51 -16.91 -5.75
N GLY A 336 -2.87 -15.68 -6.14
CA GLY A 336 -3.80 -15.41 -7.23
C GLY A 336 -3.22 -15.52 -8.64
N ILE A 337 -1.89 -15.53 -8.78
CA ILE A 337 -1.21 -15.64 -10.08
C ILE A 337 -0.58 -17.02 -10.17
N ILE A 338 -1.30 -17.94 -10.79
CA ILE A 338 -0.87 -19.32 -10.94
C ILE A 338 -0.31 -19.49 -12.35
N GLN A 339 1.01 -19.43 -12.49
CA GLN A 339 1.67 -19.84 -13.73
C GLN A 339 1.81 -21.37 -13.70
N ASN A 340 1.23 -22.05 -14.69
CA ASN A 340 1.35 -23.50 -14.88
C ASN A 340 1.00 -24.34 -13.62
N ASN A 341 0.00 -23.94 -12.85
CA ASN A 341 -0.43 -24.64 -11.63
C ASN A 341 0.69 -24.85 -10.58
N THR A 342 1.71 -24.00 -10.59
CA THR A 342 2.87 -24.14 -9.71
C THR A 342 2.83 -23.12 -8.58
N PHE A 343 3.06 -23.58 -7.35
CA PHE A 343 3.33 -22.72 -6.19
C PHE A 343 4.82 -22.77 -5.86
N ILE A 344 5.39 -21.63 -5.48
CA ILE A 344 6.80 -21.51 -5.11
C ILE A 344 6.88 -21.39 -3.60
N LEU A 345 7.56 -22.34 -2.97
CA LEU A 345 7.94 -22.24 -1.57
C LEU A 345 9.28 -21.51 -1.49
N TYR A 346 9.31 -20.41 -0.75
CA TYR A 346 10.55 -19.74 -0.39
C TYR A 346 10.89 -20.14 1.04
N ASP A 347 12.00 -20.85 1.21
CA ASP A 347 12.57 -21.14 2.51
C ASP A 347 13.68 -20.13 2.81
N ASN A 348 13.48 -19.35 3.87
CA ASN A 348 14.53 -18.61 4.52
C ASN A 348 14.27 -18.71 6.01
N ILE A 349 15.33 -18.77 6.82
CA ILE A 349 15.20 -18.58 8.26
C ILE A 349 14.60 -17.18 8.42
N HIS A 350 13.39 -17.08 8.96
CA HIS A 350 12.75 -15.79 9.16
C HIS A 350 13.68 -14.95 10.07
N PRO A 351 13.97 -13.67 9.78
CA PRO A 351 14.90 -12.86 10.58
C PRO A 351 14.55 -12.77 12.07
N PHE A 352 13.28 -13.04 12.41
CA PHE A 352 12.81 -13.18 13.79
C PHE A 352 13.43 -14.38 14.52
N LEU A 353 13.70 -15.48 13.82
CA LEU A 353 14.30 -16.71 14.35
C LEU A 353 15.83 -16.72 14.24
N GLU A 354 16.47 -15.78 13.52
CA GLU A 354 17.93 -15.72 13.47
C GLU A 354 18.56 -15.20 14.78
N LYS A 355 17.76 -14.57 15.65
CA LYS A 355 18.23 -13.92 16.89
C LYS A 355 17.92 -14.70 18.17
N TYR A 356 17.20 -15.82 18.07
CA TYR A 356 16.76 -16.66 19.17
C TYR A 356 16.91 -18.13 18.79
#